data_AF-V4VZ24-F1
#
_entry.id   AF-V4VZ24-F1
#
_cell.length_a   1.000
_cell.length_b   1.000
_cell.length_c   1.000
_cell.angle_alpha   90.00
_cell.angle_beta   90.00
_cell.angle_gamma   90.00
#
_symmetry.space_group_name_H-M   'P 1'
#
loop_
_entity.id
_entity.type
_entity.pdbx_description
1 polymer ?
#
loop_
_entity_poly.entity_id
_entity_poly.type
_entity_poly.pdbx_seq_one_letter_code
_entity_poly.pdbx_strand_id
1 'polypeptide(L)'
;MERNNLRKTKTQIVGRFLDGLHPKIKRSSQLTSYTNQLLAHAKQLFQFARNYPGLHQNSIPVIDKFYSSTRYEDELLLATAWLHRATNDRTYLNYLVSTGKTGGTRSLFAWDDKYVGAQVLAGRLVFEGQGSSGGDNNNNNNKSSTGASSRSSSTGTLLLPQYKSQAEQFIWSCVQEGNNNNNLQKTPGGLLWFQPWIKLQYAATATFVVTVCSNYLTAAHASIQCSGGLVQPSDLMDLARSQADYILRKNPKEMSYTRRINRINQDRQDSTPVARQGGFDLWFNSKAPNPNVLDGAVVGGPDENDGYTDSRGNFQFAKPCHLLLHQHQHPLVVVGVSASLAS
;
A
#
# COMPACT_ATOMS: atom_id res chain seq x y z
N MET A 1 -32.16 20.68 -18.27
CA MET A 1 -31.75 19.27 -18.16
C MET A 1 -30.22 19.15 -18.02
N GLU A 2 -29.57 20.07 -17.30
CA GLU A 2 -28.13 20.35 -17.46
C GLU A 2 -27.50 20.75 -16.12
N ARG A 3 -27.52 19.83 -15.14
CA ARG A 3 -26.86 19.99 -13.82
C ARG A 3 -26.21 18.69 -13.29
N ASN A 4 -25.80 17.78 -14.18
CA ASN A 4 -25.25 16.46 -13.78
C ASN A 4 -23.75 16.24 -14.07
N ASN A 5 -23.01 17.24 -14.56
CA ASN A 5 -21.62 17.03 -15.01
C ASN A 5 -20.53 17.22 -13.94
N LEU A 6 -20.85 17.16 -12.64
CA LEU A 6 -19.85 17.29 -11.55
C LEU A 6 -19.67 16.03 -10.69
N ARG A 7 -19.92 14.83 -11.23
CA ARG A 7 -19.61 13.56 -10.53
C ARG A 7 -18.23 13.04 -10.93
N LYS A 8 -17.17 13.71 -10.47
CA LYS A 8 -15.81 13.14 -10.52
C LYS A 8 -15.55 12.40 -9.22
N THR A 9 -16.06 11.18 -9.10
CA THR A 9 -15.76 10.26 -7.99
C THR A 9 -14.29 9.83 -8.10
N LYS A 10 -13.44 10.45 -7.29
CA LYS A 10 -12.13 9.90 -6.94
C LYS A 10 -11.99 9.83 -5.43
N THR A 11 -12.38 8.69 -4.87
CA THR A 11 -11.83 8.23 -3.58
C THR A 11 -10.32 7.91 -3.70
N GLN A 12 -9.81 7.76 -4.93
CA GLN A 12 -8.39 7.58 -5.25
C GLN A 12 -7.49 8.83 -5.04
N ILE A 13 -8.01 10.00 -4.66
CA ILE A 13 -7.16 11.18 -4.41
C ILE A 13 -6.47 11.12 -3.05
N VAL A 14 -6.96 10.33 -2.09
CA VAL A 14 -6.40 10.33 -0.72
C VAL A 14 -5.00 9.69 -0.65
N GLY A 15 -4.58 8.91 -1.67
CA GLY A 15 -3.24 8.34 -1.74
C GLY A 15 -2.11 9.34 -2.04
N ARG A 16 -2.34 10.34 -2.91
CA ARG A 16 -1.33 11.37 -3.27
C ARG A 16 -1.06 12.40 -2.15
N PHE A 17 -1.80 12.27 -1.07
CA PHE A 17 -1.93 13.26 0.00
C PHE A 17 -0.99 13.02 1.17
N LEU A 18 -0.37 11.84 1.21
CA LEU A 18 0.14 11.22 2.43
C LEU A 18 1.61 11.56 2.71
N ASP A 19 2.36 11.94 1.67
CA ASP A 19 3.75 12.38 1.80
C ASP A 19 3.88 13.76 2.47
N GLY A 20 2.86 14.62 2.35
CA GLY A 20 2.86 15.96 2.96
C GLY A 20 2.57 16.01 4.46
N LEU A 21 2.18 14.88 5.05
CA LEU A 21 1.67 14.79 6.43
C LEU A 21 2.68 14.16 7.41
N HIS A 22 3.92 13.91 6.97
CA HIS A 22 4.96 13.39 7.86
C HIS A 22 5.36 14.43 8.93
N PRO A 23 5.30 14.11 10.24
CA PRO A 23 5.55 15.07 11.33
C PRO A 23 6.99 15.60 11.42
N LYS A 24 7.98 14.92 10.82
CA LYS A 24 9.41 15.25 10.99
C LYS A 24 10.00 16.22 9.96
N ILE A 25 9.20 16.80 9.06
CA ILE A 25 9.71 17.79 8.12
C ILE A 25 9.77 19.15 8.85
N LYS A 26 10.97 19.68 9.12
CA LYS A 26 11.16 21.08 9.58
C LYS A 26 10.50 22.02 8.55
N ARG A 27 9.38 22.66 8.92
CA ARG A 27 8.53 23.39 7.97
C ARG A 27 8.97 24.85 7.79
N SER A 28 9.30 25.22 6.55
CA SER A 28 9.24 26.60 6.07
C SER A 28 7.78 27.06 5.98
N SER A 29 7.54 28.38 5.99
CA SER A 29 6.18 28.96 5.90
C SER A 29 5.42 28.56 4.62
N GLN A 30 6.13 28.38 3.50
CA GLN A 30 5.55 27.93 2.22
C GLN A 30 5.04 26.50 2.28
N LEU A 31 5.79 25.60 2.93
CA LEU A 31 5.39 24.20 3.10
C LEU A 31 4.11 24.09 3.94
N THR A 32 3.94 24.95 4.94
CA THR A 32 2.74 24.99 5.79
C THR A 32 1.48 25.38 5.01
N SER A 33 1.55 26.38 4.12
CA SER A 33 0.40 26.81 3.30
C SER A 33 -0.04 25.68 2.35
N TYR A 34 0.91 25.05 1.65
CA TYR A 34 0.63 23.94 0.75
C TYR A 34 0.05 22.73 1.48
N THR A 35 0.63 22.33 2.62
CA THR A 35 0.09 21.22 3.43
C THR A 35 -1.33 21.49 3.93
N ASN A 36 -1.66 22.75 4.28
CA ASN A 36 -3.00 23.12 4.69
C ASN A 36 -4.00 23.03 3.52
N GLN A 37 -3.61 23.50 2.33
CA GLN A 37 -4.45 23.40 1.14
C GLN A 37 -4.71 21.94 0.76
N LEU A 38 -3.67 21.10 0.83
CA LEU A 38 -3.84 19.66 0.70
C LEU A 38 -4.88 19.23 1.74
N LEU A 39 -4.56 19.26 3.04
CA LEU A 39 -5.43 18.72 4.10
C LEU A 39 -6.90 19.16 3.96
N ALA A 40 -7.18 20.42 3.63
CA ALA A 40 -8.52 20.92 3.36
C ALA A 40 -9.24 20.14 2.25
N HIS A 41 -8.58 19.95 1.10
CA HIS A 41 -9.12 19.16 -0.01
C HIS A 41 -9.30 17.67 0.34
N ALA A 42 -8.42 17.06 1.14
CA ALA A 42 -8.64 15.67 1.58
C ALA A 42 -9.91 15.54 2.41
N LYS A 43 -10.15 16.48 3.34
CA LYS A 43 -11.37 16.50 4.15
C LYS A 43 -12.62 16.64 3.28
N GLN A 44 -12.59 17.55 2.29
CA GLN A 44 -13.69 17.75 1.34
C GLN A 44 -13.99 16.48 0.52
N LEU A 45 -12.94 15.84 -0.03
CA LEU A 45 -13.08 14.63 -0.84
C LEU A 45 -13.58 13.44 -0.02
N PHE A 46 -13.10 13.30 1.21
CA PHE A 46 -13.58 12.28 2.14
C PHE A 46 -15.06 12.49 2.50
N GLN A 47 -15.47 13.72 2.81
CA GLN A 47 -16.87 14.05 3.08
C GLN A 47 -17.76 13.78 1.86
N PHE A 48 -17.31 14.16 0.67
CA PHE A 48 -18.01 13.85 -0.58
C PHE A 48 -18.18 12.34 -0.76
N ALA A 49 -17.10 11.55 -0.64
CA ALA A 49 -17.15 10.11 -0.81
C ALA A 49 -18.07 9.42 0.21
N ARG A 50 -18.12 9.92 1.46
CA ARG A 50 -19.03 9.41 2.49
C ARG A 50 -20.49 9.75 2.23
N ASN A 51 -20.78 10.95 1.74
CA ASN A 51 -22.15 11.42 1.52
C ASN A 51 -22.76 10.88 0.21
N TYR A 52 -21.92 10.48 -0.75
CA TYR A 52 -22.34 9.97 -2.04
C TYR A 52 -21.67 8.62 -2.35
N PRO A 53 -22.01 7.55 -1.60
CA PRO A 53 -21.43 6.23 -1.80
C PRO A 53 -21.77 5.68 -3.19
N GLY A 54 -20.79 5.04 -3.83
CA GLY A 54 -20.98 4.41 -5.12
C GLY A 54 -19.68 4.07 -5.81
N LEU A 55 -19.76 3.16 -6.77
CA LEU A 55 -18.63 2.77 -7.59
C LEU A 55 -18.44 3.78 -8.73
N HIS A 56 -17.20 4.15 -9.01
CA HIS A 56 -16.89 5.20 -9.97
C HIS A 56 -17.28 4.80 -11.40
N GLN A 57 -17.21 3.51 -11.74
CA GLN A 57 -17.64 3.01 -13.05
C GLN A 57 -19.14 3.24 -13.31
N ASN A 58 -19.98 3.37 -12.28
CA ASN A 58 -21.40 3.71 -12.47
C ASN A 58 -21.59 5.16 -12.96
N SER A 59 -20.58 6.02 -12.75
CA SER A 59 -20.57 7.40 -13.26
C SER A 59 -19.74 7.54 -14.53
N ILE A 60 -18.71 6.71 -14.71
CA ILE A 60 -17.82 6.72 -15.87
C ILE A 60 -17.71 5.28 -16.44
N PRO A 61 -18.72 4.82 -17.20
CA PRO A 61 -18.84 3.41 -17.61
C PRO A 61 -17.65 2.88 -18.41
N VAL A 62 -16.95 3.74 -19.15
CA VAL A 62 -15.78 3.33 -19.95
C VAL A 62 -14.63 2.78 -19.09
N ILE A 63 -14.52 3.19 -17.82
CA ILE A 63 -13.43 2.75 -16.93
C ILE A 63 -13.62 1.29 -16.49
N ASP A 64 -14.84 0.77 -16.50
CA ASP A 64 -15.15 -0.60 -16.07
C ASP A 64 -14.32 -1.66 -16.81
N LYS A 65 -14.00 -1.40 -18.08
CA LYS A 65 -13.21 -2.30 -18.93
C LYS A 65 -11.71 -2.34 -18.58
N PHE A 66 -11.23 -1.40 -17.76
CA PHE A 66 -9.80 -1.21 -17.49
C PHE A 66 -9.46 -1.25 -16.00
N TYR A 67 -10.25 -0.56 -15.18
CA TYR A 67 -10.03 -0.36 -13.75
C TYR A 67 -11.36 -0.43 -12.99
N SER A 68 -12.13 -1.51 -13.16
CA SER A 68 -13.37 -1.71 -12.41
C SER A 68 -13.10 -1.82 -10.91
N SER A 69 -13.82 -1.06 -10.09
CA SER A 69 -13.72 -1.19 -8.63
C SER A 69 -14.62 -2.28 -8.11
N THR A 70 -14.10 -3.18 -7.26
CA THR A 70 -14.93 -4.21 -6.60
C THR A 70 -15.82 -3.61 -5.52
N ARG A 71 -15.32 -2.61 -4.80
CA ARG A 71 -15.96 -1.98 -3.63
C ARG A 71 -15.38 -0.59 -3.37
N TYR A 72 -15.96 0.13 -2.40
CA TYR A 72 -15.47 1.47 -2.02
C TYR A 72 -15.17 1.61 -0.52
N GLU A 73 -15.58 0.63 0.30
CA GLU A 73 -15.43 0.73 1.76
C GLU A 73 -13.98 0.68 2.23
N ASP A 74 -13.15 -0.12 1.58
CA ASP A 74 -11.71 -0.18 1.83
C ASP A 74 -11.03 1.16 1.58
N GLU A 75 -11.43 1.86 0.50
CA GLU A 75 -10.94 3.21 0.19
C GLU A 75 -11.35 4.22 1.26
N LEU A 76 -12.60 4.14 1.76
CA LEU A 76 -13.06 5.00 2.86
C LEU A 76 -12.29 4.74 4.16
N LEU A 77 -11.99 3.48 4.48
CA LEU A 77 -11.23 3.14 5.69
C LEU A 77 -9.78 3.56 5.59
N LEU A 78 -9.12 3.32 4.45
CA LEU A 78 -7.76 3.79 4.23
C LEU A 78 -7.71 5.32 4.35
N ALA A 79 -8.63 6.03 3.70
CA ALA A 79 -8.72 7.48 3.78
C ALA A 79 -8.95 7.98 5.21
N THR A 80 -9.83 7.32 5.96
CA THR A 80 -10.09 7.65 7.36
C THR A 80 -8.85 7.45 8.22
N ALA A 81 -8.14 6.33 8.07
CA ALA A 81 -6.93 6.04 8.83
C ALA A 81 -5.82 7.08 8.58
N TRP A 82 -5.67 7.51 7.33
CA TRP A 82 -4.74 8.59 6.99
C TRP A 82 -5.17 9.95 7.53
N LEU A 83 -6.45 10.31 7.43
CA LEU A 83 -6.96 11.56 7.99
C LEU A 83 -6.81 11.59 9.51
N HIS A 84 -7.06 10.48 10.20
CA HIS A 84 -6.79 10.33 11.62
C HIS A 84 -5.30 10.58 11.91
N ARG A 85 -4.40 9.89 11.22
CA ARG A 85 -2.95 10.05 11.40
C ARG A 85 -2.47 11.49 11.14
N ALA A 86 -3.06 12.16 10.16
CA ALA A 86 -2.69 13.50 9.73
C ALA A 86 -3.13 14.61 10.71
N THR A 87 -4.25 14.39 11.39
CA THR A 87 -4.95 15.43 12.15
C THR A 87 -5.04 15.14 13.64
N ASN A 88 -4.84 13.88 14.03
CA ASN A 88 -5.16 13.34 15.35
C ASN A 88 -6.64 13.57 15.77
N ASP A 89 -7.53 13.80 14.80
CA ASP A 89 -8.94 14.07 15.03
C ASP A 89 -9.70 12.76 15.28
N ARG A 90 -10.23 12.61 16.49
CA ARG A 90 -10.95 11.42 16.95
C ARG A 90 -12.21 11.10 16.14
N THR A 91 -12.77 12.06 15.39
CA THR A 91 -13.93 11.77 14.51
C THR A 91 -13.59 10.71 13.45
N TYR A 92 -12.36 10.71 12.95
CA TYR A 92 -11.88 9.70 12.02
C TYR A 92 -11.62 8.36 12.72
N LEU A 93 -11.03 8.38 13.92
CA LEU A 93 -10.87 7.16 14.72
C LEU A 93 -12.22 6.50 15.01
N ASN A 94 -13.20 7.29 15.47
CA ASN A 94 -14.56 6.84 15.74
C ASN A 94 -15.20 6.22 14.50
N TYR A 95 -14.98 6.77 13.31
CA TYR A 95 -15.43 6.15 12.07
C TYR A 95 -14.79 4.78 11.82
N LEU A 96 -13.47 4.64 11.93
CA LEU A 96 -12.78 3.35 11.77
C LEU A 96 -13.37 2.26 12.67
N VAL A 97 -13.70 2.64 13.91
CA VAL A 97 -14.13 1.68 14.93
C VAL A 97 -15.64 1.49 15.06
N SER A 98 -16.45 2.33 14.40
CA SER A 98 -17.92 2.20 14.41
C SER A 98 -18.47 1.48 13.19
N THR A 99 -17.71 1.41 12.09
CA THR A 99 -18.21 0.83 10.83
C THR A 99 -18.43 -0.67 10.91
N GLY A 100 -17.70 -1.39 11.78
CA GLY A 100 -17.67 -2.85 11.81
C GLY A 100 -17.03 -3.49 10.56
N LYS A 101 -16.58 -2.69 9.59
CA LYS A 101 -16.11 -3.16 8.28
C LYS A 101 -14.58 -3.28 8.24
N THR A 102 -13.96 -4.03 9.15
CA THR A 102 -12.48 -4.13 9.24
C THR A 102 -11.81 -4.73 8.00
N GLY A 103 -12.60 -5.36 7.13
CA GLY A 103 -12.14 -6.00 5.91
C GLY A 103 -11.90 -7.50 6.06
N GLY A 104 -11.76 -8.00 7.29
CA GLY A 104 -11.38 -9.40 7.50
C GLY A 104 -9.96 -9.70 7.03
N THR A 105 -9.59 -10.97 7.04
CA THR A 105 -8.28 -11.43 6.55
C THR A 105 -8.10 -11.11 5.06
N ARG A 106 -6.90 -10.67 4.69
CA ARG A 106 -6.54 -10.32 3.31
C ARG A 106 -5.23 -11.00 2.93
N SER A 107 -5.12 -11.38 1.66
CA SER A 107 -3.91 -11.96 1.06
C SER A 107 -3.24 -11.02 0.06
N LEU A 108 -3.78 -9.82 -0.15
CA LEU A 108 -3.32 -8.90 -1.19
C LEU A 108 -3.51 -7.44 -0.75
N PHE A 109 -2.52 -6.60 -1.04
CA PHE A 109 -2.64 -5.14 -1.01
C PHE A 109 -2.47 -4.57 -2.42
N ALA A 110 -3.52 -3.95 -2.96
CA ALA A 110 -3.61 -3.64 -4.38
C ALA A 110 -4.35 -2.32 -4.68
N TRP A 111 -4.34 -1.94 -5.95
CA TRP A 111 -5.05 -0.76 -6.45
C TRP A 111 -6.58 -0.83 -6.31
N ASP A 112 -7.15 -2.02 -6.08
CA ASP A 112 -8.60 -2.24 -5.86
C ASP A 112 -8.94 -2.72 -4.43
N ASP A 113 -7.95 -3.16 -3.64
CA ASP A 113 -8.17 -3.59 -2.24
C ASP A 113 -7.17 -2.90 -1.30
N LYS A 114 -7.69 -1.98 -0.47
CA LYS A 114 -6.93 -1.18 0.50
C LYS A 114 -7.04 -1.65 1.94
N TYR A 115 -7.73 -2.75 2.22
CA TYR A 115 -7.98 -3.15 3.61
C TYR A 115 -6.68 -3.38 4.39
N VAL A 116 -5.68 -4.02 3.79
CA VAL A 116 -4.36 -4.23 4.42
C VAL A 116 -3.74 -2.90 4.87
N GLY A 117 -3.78 -1.87 4.01
CA GLY A 117 -3.25 -0.55 4.36
C GLY A 117 -4.00 0.10 5.53
N ALA A 118 -5.34 0.01 5.54
CA ALA A 118 -6.15 0.51 6.63
C ALA A 118 -5.90 -0.26 7.94
N GLN A 119 -5.80 -1.59 7.87
CA GLN A 119 -5.51 -2.50 8.98
C GLN A 119 -4.16 -2.19 9.61
N VAL A 120 -3.12 -1.96 8.81
CA VAL A 120 -1.78 -1.61 9.31
C VAL A 120 -1.77 -0.25 9.99
N LEU A 121 -2.43 0.76 9.42
CA LEU A 121 -2.50 2.10 10.02
C LEU A 121 -3.33 2.14 11.30
N ALA A 122 -4.47 1.45 11.32
CA ALA A 122 -5.33 1.36 12.50
C ALA A 122 -4.71 0.47 13.58
N GLY A 123 -4.17 -0.69 13.20
CA GLY A 123 -3.51 -1.63 14.10
C GLY A 123 -2.29 -1.03 14.81
N ARG A 124 -1.58 -0.11 14.14
CA ARG A 124 -0.51 0.70 14.76
C ARG A 124 -0.92 1.36 16.07
N LEU A 125 -2.16 1.87 16.15
CA LEU A 125 -2.65 2.58 17.33
C LEU A 125 -2.69 1.67 18.58
N VAL A 126 -2.78 0.35 18.39
CA VAL A 126 -2.69 -0.63 19.47
C VAL A 126 -1.26 -0.68 20.03
N PHE A 127 -0.25 -0.72 19.15
CA PHE A 127 1.16 -0.69 19.57
C PHE A 127 1.53 0.63 20.27
N GLU A 128 0.87 1.73 19.91
CA GLU A 128 1.06 3.05 20.54
C GLU A 128 0.26 3.25 21.84
N GLY A 129 -0.37 2.19 22.36
CA GLY A 129 -1.14 2.24 23.61
C GLY A 129 -2.50 2.93 23.52
N GLN A 130 -2.91 3.39 22.32
CA GLN A 130 -4.22 4.02 22.11
C GLN A 130 -5.38 3.00 21.99
N GLY A 131 -5.06 1.70 22.02
CA GLY A 131 -6.02 0.58 22.02
C GLY A 131 -6.28 -0.05 23.40
N SER A 132 -5.60 0.40 24.46
CA SER A 132 -5.75 -0.12 25.82
C SER A 132 -6.36 0.95 26.73
N SER A 133 -7.68 0.98 26.79
CA SER A 133 -8.41 1.59 27.91
C SER A 133 -9.45 0.60 28.38
N GLY A 134 -9.07 -0.14 29.42
CA GLY A 134 -9.83 -1.19 30.08
C GLY A 134 -8.96 -1.90 31.12
N GLY A 135 -8.23 -1.13 31.93
CA GLY A 135 -7.68 -1.66 33.17
C GLY A 135 -8.83 -1.78 34.16
N ASP A 136 -9.40 -2.97 34.28
CA ASP A 136 -10.30 -3.31 35.38
C ASP A 136 -9.49 -3.41 36.68
N ASN A 137 -9.17 -2.25 37.28
CA ASN A 137 -8.88 -2.19 38.70
C ASN A 137 -10.22 -2.13 39.46
N ASN A 138 -10.92 -3.26 39.51
CA ASN A 138 -12.10 -3.41 40.36
C ASN A 138 -11.65 -3.69 41.80
N ASN A 139 -11.26 -2.62 42.50
CA ASN A 139 -11.36 -2.53 43.94
C ASN A 139 -12.21 -1.31 44.23
N ASN A 140 -13.52 -1.50 44.48
CA ASN A 140 -14.24 -0.85 45.58
C ASN A 140 -15.71 -1.27 45.63
N ASN A 141 -16.07 -1.73 46.82
CA ASN A 141 -17.42 -1.97 47.30
C ASN A 141 -18.29 -0.70 47.24
N ASN A 142 -19.58 -0.93 47.01
CA ASN A 142 -20.74 -0.12 47.43
C ASN A 142 -21.00 1.23 46.70
N LYS A 143 -22.14 1.31 45.99
CA LYS A 143 -23.30 2.18 46.29
C LYS A 143 -24.12 2.51 45.04
N SER A 144 -25.42 2.27 45.12
CA SER A 144 -26.45 2.67 44.17
C SER A 144 -26.54 4.19 43.99
N SER A 145 -26.72 4.68 42.77
CA SER A 145 -27.80 5.63 42.40
C SER A 145 -27.69 6.13 40.96
N THR A 146 -28.87 6.19 40.36
CA THR A 146 -29.33 6.93 39.17
C THR A 146 -28.50 8.14 38.70
N GLY A 147 -28.16 8.16 37.42
CA GLY A 147 -27.68 9.35 36.70
C GLY A 147 -27.30 9.03 35.25
N ALA A 148 -28.02 9.61 34.29
CA ALA A 148 -27.77 9.44 32.86
C ALA A 148 -26.38 9.99 32.48
N SER A 149 -25.46 9.11 32.09
CA SER A 149 -24.23 9.48 31.40
C SER A 149 -24.15 8.73 30.07
N SER A 150 -23.79 9.47 29.04
CA SER A 150 -23.59 9.04 27.66
C SER A 150 -22.57 7.89 27.60
N ARG A 151 -23.09 6.66 27.52
CA ARG A 151 -22.31 5.46 27.20
C ARG A 151 -21.76 5.59 25.77
N SER A 152 -20.53 6.09 25.65
CA SER A 152 -19.69 5.77 24.51
C SER A 152 -19.53 4.26 24.47
N SER A 153 -20.18 3.64 23.49
CA SER A 153 -20.26 2.20 23.33
C SER A 153 -18.86 1.56 23.39
N SER A 154 -18.66 0.69 24.37
CA SER A 154 -17.45 -0.12 24.58
C SER A 154 -17.07 -0.99 23.37
N THR A 155 -17.93 -1.05 22.35
CA THR A 155 -17.72 -1.78 21.09
C THR A 155 -16.73 -1.12 20.13
N GLY A 156 -16.52 0.21 20.24
CA GLY A 156 -15.57 0.92 19.36
C GLY A 156 -14.10 0.52 19.63
N THR A 157 -13.65 0.53 20.88
CA THR A 157 -12.25 0.18 21.19
C THR A 157 -11.89 -1.27 20.82
N LEU A 158 -12.88 -2.17 20.71
CA LEU A 158 -12.69 -3.59 20.39
C LEU A 158 -12.28 -3.86 18.92
N LEU A 159 -12.46 -2.91 17.99
CA LEU A 159 -12.09 -3.14 16.58
C LEU A 159 -10.60 -2.88 16.28
N LEU A 160 -9.90 -2.06 17.06
CA LEU A 160 -8.46 -1.81 16.85
C LEU A 160 -7.61 -3.09 16.98
N PRO A 161 -7.82 -3.95 18.01
CA PRO A 161 -7.19 -5.26 18.07
C PRO A 161 -7.50 -6.16 16.87
N GLN A 162 -8.70 -6.06 16.29
CA GLN A 162 -9.04 -6.83 15.09
C GLN A 162 -8.29 -6.33 13.86
N TYR A 163 -8.18 -5.01 13.65
CA TYR A 163 -7.34 -4.44 12.59
C TYR A 163 -5.89 -4.90 12.73
N LYS A 164 -5.34 -4.86 13.95
CA LYS A 164 -3.99 -5.38 14.25
C LYS A 164 -3.88 -6.86 13.87
N SER A 165 -4.79 -7.71 14.34
CA SER A 165 -4.73 -9.15 14.06
C SER A 165 -4.81 -9.46 12.56
N GLN A 166 -5.64 -8.74 11.81
CA GLN A 166 -5.77 -8.92 10.35
C GLN A 166 -4.52 -8.43 9.60
N ALA A 167 -3.91 -7.33 10.04
CA ALA A 167 -2.62 -6.88 9.51
C ALA A 167 -1.52 -7.92 9.79
N GLU A 168 -1.44 -8.43 11.00
CA GLU A 168 -0.47 -9.46 11.39
C GLU A 168 -0.66 -10.74 10.57
N GLN A 169 -1.91 -11.13 10.27
CA GLN A 169 -2.25 -12.24 9.38
C GLN A 169 -1.65 -12.11 7.98
N PHE A 170 -1.76 -10.92 7.38
CA PHE A 170 -1.14 -10.66 6.09
C PHE A 170 0.39 -10.74 6.17
N ILE A 171 0.97 -10.16 7.23
CA ILE A 171 2.43 -10.13 7.43
C ILE A 171 3.01 -11.54 7.58
N TRP A 172 2.44 -12.36 8.47
CA TRP A 172 2.97 -13.69 8.70
C TRP A 172 2.79 -14.62 7.50
N SER A 173 1.73 -14.41 6.70
CA SER A 173 1.54 -15.11 5.44
C SER A 173 2.68 -14.80 4.45
N CYS A 174 3.18 -13.55 4.44
CA CYS A 174 4.31 -13.14 3.59
C CYS A 174 5.67 -13.69 4.08
N VAL A 175 5.89 -13.77 5.39
CA VAL A 175 7.15 -14.33 5.96
C VAL A 175 7.15 -15.85 6.10
N GLN A 176 6.09 -16.53 5.65
CA GLN A 176 5.92 -17.99 5.70
C GLN A 176 5.73 -18.57 7.12
N GLU A 177 5.18 -17.79 8.06
CA GLU A 177 5.00 -18.16 9.46
C GLU A 177 3.53 -18.42 9.86
N GLY A 178 2.65 -18.60 8.88
CA GLY A 178 1.25 -18.98 9.06
C GLY A 178 1.03 -20.50 9.19
N ASN A 179 -0.17 -20.89 9.66
CA ASN A 179 -0.59 -22.29 9.80
C ASN A 179 -1.18 -22.90 8.51
N ASN A 180 -1.10 -24.23 8.40
CA ASN A 180 -1.89 -25.08 7.48
C ASN A 180 -1.93 -24.58 6.02
N ASN A 181 -0.78 -24.30 5.41
CA ASN A 181 -0.66 -23.83 4.02
C ASN A 181 -1.34 -22.48 3.71
N ASN A 182 -1.66 -21.66 4.71
CA ASN A 182 -2.18 -20.28 4.50
C ASN A 182 -1.06 -19.25 4.22
N ASN A 183 0.15 -19.70 3.96
CA ASN A 183 1.24 -18.84 3.54
C ASN A 183 1.07 -18.45 2.08
N LEU A 184 1.57 -17.26 1.75
CA LEU A 184 1.61 -16.84 0.38
C LEU A 184 2.54 -17.78 -0.41
N GLN A 185 2.17 -18.05 -1.66
CA GLN A 185 3.04 -18.80 -2.55
C GLN A 185 4.32 -18.01 -2.82
N LYS A 186 5.42 -18.74 -3.00
CA LYS A 186 6.68 -18.22 -3.53
C LYS A 186 7.05 -18.99 -4.78
N THR A 187 7.67 -18.31 -5.75
CA THR A 187 8.33 -18.99 -6.85
C THR A 187 9.50 -19.83 -6.33
N PRO A 188 10.01 -20.82 -7.08
CA PRO A 188 11.23 -21.54 -6.72
C PRO A 188 12.43 -20.62 -6.39
N GLY A 189 12.52 -19.48 -7.06
CA GLY A 189 13.52 -18.43 -6.83
C GLY A 189 13.24 -17.50 -5.64
N GLY A 190 12.11 -17.67 -4.93
CA GLY A 190 11.79 -16.97 -3.69
C GLY A 190 11.00 -15.67 -3.84
N LEU A 191 10.48 -15.34 -5.02
CA LEU A 191 9.60 -14.19 -5.23
C LEU A 191 8.21 -14.46 -4.64
N LEU A 192 7.66 -13.51 -3.88
CA LEU A 192 6.28 -13.55 -3.41
C LEU A 192 5.32 -13.54 -4.60
N TRP A 193 4.47 -14.57 -4.67
CA TRP A 193 3.59 -14.83 -5.79
C TRP A 193 2.12 -14.67 -5.42
N PHE A 194 1.44 -13.71 -6.06
CA PHE A 194 0.04 -13.36 -5.73
C PHE A 194 -0.95 -13.76 -6.83
N GLN A 195 -0.64 -13.42 -8.08
CA GLN A 195 -1.52 -13.65 -9.22
C GLN A 195 -0.76 -13.51 -10.56
N PRO A 196 -1.28 -14.02 -11.68
CA PRO A 196 -0.56 -14.05 -12.96
C PRO A 196 -0.26 -12.70 -13.61
N TRP A 197 -0.97 -11.63 -13.23
CA TRP A 197 -0.88 -10.31 -13.85
C TRP A 197 -0.01 -9.35 -13.02
N ILE A 198 0.93 -8.62 -13.65
CA ILE A 198 1.72 -7.52 -13.06
C ILE A 198 2.33 -7.90 -11.69
N LYS A 199 3.09 -8.99 -11.68
CA LYS A 199 3.48 -9.77 -10.50
C LYS A 199 4.39 -9.01 -9.53
N LEU A 200 5.38 -8.29 -10.07
CA LEU A 200 6.29 -7.49 -9.25
C LEU A 200 5.63 -6.28 -8.58
N GLN A 201 4.49 -5.80 -9.09
CA GLN A 201 3.72 -4.77 -8.41
C GLN A 201 3.25 -5.27 -7.04
N TYR A 202 2.71 -6.48 -6.98
CA TYR A 202 2.15 -7.04 -5.75
C TYR A 202 3.22 -7.49 -4.77
N ALA A 203 4.32 -8.07 -5.29
CA ALA A 203 5.50 -8.33 -4.46
C ALA A 203 6.00 -7.04 -3.82
N ALA A 204 6.14 -5.96 -4.59
CA ALA A 204 6.63 -4.69 -4.07
C ALA A 204 5.64 -3.99 -3.11
N THR A 205 4.32 -4.05 -3.34
CA THR A 205 3.34 -3.47 -2.39
C THR A 205 3.30 -4.26 -1.08
N ALA A 206 3.44 -5.59 -1.14
CA ALA A 206 3.57 -6.42 0.06
C ALA A 206 4.87 -6.13 0.82
N THR A 207 6.01 -6.01 0.11
CA THR A 207 7.29 -5.60 0.69
C THR A 207 7.20 -4.24 1.37
N PHE A 208 6.49 -3.28 0.76
CA PHE A 208 6.25 -1.98 1.38
C PHE A 208 5.47 -2.11 2.69
N VAL A 209 4.37 -2.87 2.69
CA VAL A 209 3.57 -3.12 3.90
C VAL A 209 4.41 -3.77 5.00
N VAL A 210 5.18 -4.81 4.66
CA VAL A 210 6.08 -5.51 5.58
C VAL A 210 7.11 -4.55 6.19
N THR A 211 7.71 -3.69 5.38
CA THR A 211 8.69 -2.69 5.83
C THR A 211 8.06 -1.69 6.80
N VAL A 212 6.85 -1.20 6.49
CA VAL A 212 6.12 -0.28 7.37
C VAL A 212 5.77 -0.93 8.71
N CYS A 213 5.32 -2.19 8.69
CA CYS A 213 5.02 -2.94 9.92
C CYS A 213 6.27 -3.15 10.77
N SER A 214 7.40 -3.51 10.16
CA SER A 214 8.69 -3.62 10.88
C SER A 214 9.04 -2.33 11.60
N ASN A 215 8.93 -1.18 10.93
CA ASN A 215 9.18 0.12 11.57
C ASN A 215 8.27 0.40 12.78
N TYR A 216 6.99 0.00 12.73
CA TYR A 216 6.08 0.15 13.87
C TYR A 216 6.43 -0.77 15.02
N LEU A 217 6.77 -2.03 14.73
CA LEU A 217 7.20 -2.99 15.75
C LEU A 217 8.51 -2.56 16.41
N THR A 218 9.49 -2.10 15.63
CA THR A 218 10.75 -1.55 16.16
C THR A 218 10.48 -0.36 17.08
N ALA A 219 9.65 0.59 16.65
CA ALA A 219 9.32 1.78 17.45
C ALA A 219 8.58 1.43 18.75
N ALA A 220 7.82 0.32 18.75
CA ALA A 220 7.08 -0.16 19.91
C ALA A 220 7.85 -1.20 20.75
N HIS A 221 9.09 -1.55 20.36
CA HIS A 221 9.86 -2.66 20.95
C HIS A 221 9.04 -3.97 21.03
N ALA A 222 8.29 -4.27 19.96
CA ALA A 222 7.35 -5.38 19.89
C ALA A 222 7.74 -6.40 18.81
N SER A 223 7.12 -7.58 18.89
CA SER A 223 7.21 -8.68 17.93
C SER A 223 5.83 -9.23 17.61
N ILE A 224 5.69 -9.94 16.51
CA ILE A 224 4.43 -10.61 16.14
C ILE A 224 4.53 -12.07 16.57
N GLN A 225 3.58 -12.52 17.40
CA GLN A 225 3.43 -13.93 17.71
C GLN A 225 2.62 -14.58 16.60
N CYS A 226 3.29 -15.35 15.75
CA CYS A 226 2.65 -16.16 14.72
C CYS A 226 2.49 -17.59 15.23
N SER A 227 1.82 -18.40 14.42
CA SER A 227 1.59 -19.80 14.72
C SER A 227 2.77 -20.69 14.32
N GLY A 228 3.54 -20.30 13.29
CA GLY A 228 4.80 -20.94 12.91
C GLY A 228 5.99 -20.55 13.81
N GLY A 229 5.90 -19.41 14.48
CA GLY A 229 6.99 -18.91 15.32
C GLY A 229 6.83 -17.46 15.72
N LEU A 230 7.81 -16.95 16.45
CA LEU A 230 7.92 -15.54 16.80
C LEU A 230 8.58 -14.78 15.64
N VAL A 231 7.91 -13.75 15.13
CA VAL A 231 8.42 -12.91 14.04
C VAL A 231 8.92 -11.58 14.58
N GLN A 232 10.20 -11.31 14.35
CA GLN A 232 10.90 -10.11 14.75
C GLN A 232 10.89 -9.05 13.64
N PRO A 233 11.10 -7.77 13.97
CA PRO A 233 11.27 -6.72 12.96
C PRO A 233 12.38 -7.01 11.94
N SER A 234 13.44 -7.72 12.36
CA SER A 234 14.54 -8.16 11.48
C SER A 234 14.07 -9.11 10.39
N ASP A 235 13.22 -10.08 10.72
CA ASP A 235 12.73 -11.09 9.77
C ASP A 235 11.90 -10.43 8.67
N LEU A 236 11.12 -9.40 9.03
CA LEU A 236 10.37 -8.57 8.09
C LEU A 236 11.31 -7.81 7.13
N MET A 237 12.42 -7.27 7.66
CA MET A 237 13.41 -6.55 6.85
C MET A 237 14.22 -7.49 5.96
N ASP A 238 14.50 -8.71 6.40
CA ASP A 238 15.17 -9.73 5.60
C ASP A 238 14.29 -10.21 4.44
N LEU A 239 12.99 -10.39 4.67
CA LEU A 239 12.03 -10.61 3.59
C LEU A 239 12.03 -9.42 2.61
N ALA A 240 11.93 -8.19 3.11
CA ALA A 240 11.92 -7.00 2.26
C ALA A 240 13.17 -6.91 1.38
N ARG A 241 14.35 -7.15 1.97
CA ARG A 241 15.63 -7.20 1.25
C ARG A 241 15.64 -8.31 0.21
N SER A 242 15.16 -9.51 0.53
CA SER A 242 15.11 -10.63 -0.43
C SER A 242 14.28 -10.30 -1.67
N GLN A 243 13.15 -9.60 -1.52
CA GLN A 243 12.29 -9.22 -2.65
C GLN A 243 12.94 -8.11 -3.49
N ALA A 244 13.60 -7.14 -2.85
CA ALA A 244 14.36 -6.11 -3.55
C ALA A 244 15.54 -6.70 -4.32
N ASP A 245 16.32 -7.58 -3.69
CA ASP A 245 17.44 -8.29 -4.31
C ASP A 245 16.95 -9.13 -5.50
N TYR A 246 15.84 -9.85 -5.36
CA TYR A 246 15.22 -10.61 -6.45
C TYR A 246 14.88 -9.69 -7.63
N ILE A 247 14.23 -8.55 -7.39
CA ILE A 247 13.87 -7.58 -8.43
C ILE A 247 15.13 -7.02 -9.12
N LEU A 248 16.19 -6.78 -8.36
CA LEU A 248 17.41 -6.14 -8.86
C LEU A 248 18.31 -7.09 -9.63
N ARG A 249 18.48 -8.35 -9.19
CA ARG A 249 19.28 -9.36 -9.91
C ARG A 249 19.27 -10.77 -9.32
N LYS A 250 19.03 -10.92 -8.01
CA LYS A 250 19.21 -12.17 -7.26
C LYS A 250 18.03 -13.13 -7.47
N ASN A 251 17.89 -13.60 -8.69
CA ASN A 251 16.84 -14.51 -9.15
C ASN A 251 17.45 -15.57 -10.08
N PRO A 252 16.74 -16.67 -10.38
CA PRO A 252 17.27 -17.77 -11.22
C PRO A 252 17.71 -17.38 -12.63
N LYS A 253 17.31 -16.19 -13.13
CA LYS A 253 17.69 -15.65 -14.43
C LYS A 253 18.88 -14.67 -14.35
N GLU A 254 19.37 -14.37 -13.15
CA GLU A 254 20.45 -13.40 -12.87
C GLU A 254 20.24 -12.02 -13.53
N MET A 255 18.98 -11.61 -13.70
CA MET A 255 18.61 -10.43 -14.46
C MET A 255 17.91 -9.37 -13.61
N SER A 256 18.03 -8.10 -14.01
CA SER A 256 17.24 -7.04 -13.38
C SER A 256 15.87 -6.91 -14.04
N TYR A 257 14.83 -6.83 -13.21
CA TYR A 257 13.49 -6.46 -13.65
C TYR A 257 13.25 -4.95 -13.59
N THR A 258 14.27 -4.18 -13.23
CA THR A 258 14.28 -2.72 -13.35
C THR A 258 14.96 -2.32 -14.65
N ARG A 259 14.33 -1.44 -15.41
CA ARG A 259 14.90 -0.90 -16.64
C ARG A 259 15.87 0.22 -16.23
N ARG A 260 17.16 -0.10 -16.31
CA ARG A 260 18.38 0.65 -15.95
C ARG A 260 18.29 1.60 -14.74
N ILE A 261 18.82 1.12 -13.61
CA ILE A 261 19.62 1.93 -12.68
C ILE A 261 21.02 1.31 -12.68
N ASN A 262 21.84 1.65 -13.68
CA ASN A 262 23.28 1.41 -13.65
C ASN A 262 23.95 2.63 -14.32
N ARG A 263 24.55 3.50 -13.49
CA ARG A 263 25.51 4.49 -13.96
C ARG A 263 26.79 3.76 -14.36
N ILE A 264 27.40 4.25 -15.44
CA ILE A 264 28.72 3.94 -16.02
C ILE A 264 28.61 3.13 -17.34
N ASN A 265 28.72 3.90 -18.43
CA ASN A 265 29.21 3.54 -19.76
C ASN A 265 28.42 2.51 -20.59
N GLN A 266 27.42 2.99 -21.36
CA GLN A 266 27.19 2.50 -22.73
C GLN A 266 26.17 3.38 -23.47
N ASP A 267 26.68 3.99 -24.54
CA ASP A 267 26.07 4.55 -25.75
C ASP A 267 24.61 5.04 -25.71
N ARG A 268 24.47 6.32 -26.04
CA ARG A 268 23.20 6.91 -26.46
C ARG A 268 22.71 6.18 -27.72
N GLN A 269 21.84 5.19 -27.53
CA GLN A 269 21.02 4.65 -28.61
C GLN A 269 20.03 5.75 -29.02
N ASP A 270 20.26 6.32 -30.20
CA ASP A 270 19.40 7.24 -30.96
C ASP A 270 18.52 8.22 -30.18
N SER A 271 18.97 9.48 -30.06
CA SER A 271 18.22 10.57 -29.41
C SER A 271 17.04 11.09 -30.23
N THR A 272 16.70 10.46 -31.36
CA THR A 272 15.60 10.90 -32.22
C THR A 272 14.27 10.72 -31.49
N PRO A 273 13.49 11.81 -31.27
CA PRO A 273 12.21 11.72 -30.59
C PRO A 273 11.24 10.79 -31.33
N VAL A 274 10.68 9.82 -30.62
CA VAL A 274 9.60 8.99 -31.16
C VAL A 274 8.33 9.83 -31.22
N ALA A 275 7.86 10.14 -32.43
CA ALA A 275 6.60 10.84 -32.63
C ALA A 275 5.42 10.08 -31.99
N ARG A 276 4.34 10.78 -31.65
CA ARG A 276 3.19 10.25 -30.89
C ARG A 276 2.66 8.91 -31.43
N GLN A 277 2.65 8.76 -32.75
CA GLN A 277 2.19 7.55 -33.44
C GLN A 277 3.34 6.56 -33.73
N GLY A 278 4.58 7.04 -33.83
CA GLY A 278 5.76 6.23 -34.17
C GLY A 278 6.04 5.13 -33.16
N GLY A 279 5.62 5.27 -31.91
CA GLY A 279 5.74 4.20 -30.91
C GLY A 279 4.96 2.94 -31.28
N PHE A 280 3.78 3.11 -31.86
CA PHE A 280 2.96 1.97 -32.32
C PHE A 280 3.38 1.55 -33.74
N ASP A 281 3.36 2.49 -34.68
CA ASP A 281 3.50 2.19 -36.11
C ASP A 281 4.90 1.67 -36.47
N LEU A 282 5.95 2.20 -35.84
CA LEU A 282 7.34 1.87 -36.19
C LEU A 282 7.94 0.85 -35.20
N TRP A 283 7.63 1.00 -33.92
CA TRP A 283 8.37 0.29 -32.87
C TRP A 283 7.62 -0.88 -32.25
N PHE A 284 6.29 -0.96 -32.32
CA PHE A 284 5.56 -2.03 -31.63
C PHE A 284 5.97 -3.42 -32.13
N ASN A 285 5.95 -3.62 -33.45
CA ASN A 285 6.32 -4.87 -34.10
C ASN A 285 7.83 -5.02 -34.39
N SER A 286 8.64 -4.03 -34.02
CA SER A 286 10.09 -4.06 -34.27
C SER A 286 10.78 -5.13 -33.42
N LYS A 287 11.74 -5.85 -33.99
CA LYS A 287 12.61 -6.77 -33.21
C LYS A 287 13.77 -6.05 -32.52
N ALA A 288 14.03 -4.79 -32.87
CA ALA A 288 15.06 -3.99 -32.24
C ALA A 288 14.66 -3.60 -30.80
N PRO A 289 15.64 -3.34 -29.91
CA PRO A 289 15.39 -2.75 -28.60
C PRO A 289 14.58 -1.45 -28.70
N ASN A 290 13.92 -1.05 -27.61
CA ASN A 290 13.24 0.25 -27.62
C ASN A 290 14.27 1.39 -27.82
N PRO A 291 13.93 2.41 -28.62
CA PRO A 291 14.85 3.51 -28.92
C PRO A 291 15.12 4.37 -27.68
N ASN A 292 14.18 4.40 -26.73
CA ASN A 292 14.32 5.12 -25.47
C ASN A 292 14.31 4.13 -24.29
N VAL A 293 15.24 4.34 -23.35
CA VAL A 293 15.28 3.64 -22.07
C VAL A 293 14.34 4.31 -21.09
N LEU A 294 13.51 3.53 -20.40
CA LEU A 294 12.62 4.02 -19.34
C LEU A 294 13.29 3.79 -17.99
N ASP A 295 14.25 4.65 -17.63
CA ASP A 295 15.04 4.50 -16.42
C ASP A 295 14.16 4.43 -15.15
N GLY A 296 14.42 3.45 -14.30
CA GLY A 296 13.67 3.19 -13.07
C GLY A 296 12.34 2.45 -13.26
N ALA A 297 11.93 2.13 -14.48
CA ALA A 297 10.69 1.38 -14.72
C ALA A 297 10.84 -0.07 -14.27
N VAL A 298 9.91 -0.55 -13.44
CA VAL A 298 9.83 -1.98 -13.06
C VAL A 298 8.82 -2.66 -13.97
N VAL A 299 9.21 -3.77 -14.59
CA VAL A 299 8.32 -4.54 -15.48
C VAL A 299 7.37 -5.45 -14.67
N GLY A 300 6.43 -6.12 -15.35
CA GLY A 300 5.50 -7.06 -14.71
C GLY A 300 6.18 -8.26 -14.05
N GLY A 301 7.31 -8.71 -14.60
CA GLY A 301 8.17 -9.76 -14.02
C GLY A 301 7.84 -11.19 -14.44
N PRO A 302 8.51 -12.19 -13.82
CA PRO A 302 8.51 -13.58 -14.26
C PRO A 302 7.19 -14.29 -14.00
N ASP A 303 7.00 -15.52 -14.47
CA ASP A 303 5.89 -16.41 -14.09
C ASP A 303 6.14 -17.12 -12.74
N GLU A 304 5.21 -17.99 -12.33
CA GLU A 304 5.26 -18.70 -11.04
C GLU A 304 6.47 -19.64 -10.90
N ASN A 305 7.15 -19.94 -11.99
CA ASN A 305 8.33 -20.81 -12.06
C ASN A 305 9.60 -20.03 -12.43
N ASP A 306 9.62 -18.71 -12.18
CA ASP A 306 10.73 -17.81 -12.50
C ASP A 306 11.04 -17.68 -14.01
N GLY A 307 10.09 -18.06 -14.87
CA GLY A 307 10.17 -17.92 -16.32
C GLY A 307 9.94 -16.47 -16.76
N TYR A 308 10.83 -15.92 -17.59
CA TYR A 308 10.68 -14.57 -18.14
C TYR A 308 11.24 -14.49 -19.55
N THR A 309 10.51 -13.80 -20.42
CA THR A 309 10.92 -13.46 -21.78
C THR A 309 10.67 -11.98 -22.01
N ASP A 310 11.71 -11.22 -22.33
CA ASP A 310 11.59 -9.80 -22.70
C ASP A 310 10.95 -9.71 -24.10
N SER A 311 9.66 -9.38 -24.14
CA SER A 311 8.91 -9.22 -25.37
C SER A 311 7.92 -8.07 -25.25
N ARG A 312 8.02 -7.09 -26.18
CA ARG A 312 7.17 -5.89 -26.21
C ARG A 312 5.68 -6.22 -26.37
N GLY A 313 5.36 -7.27 -27.12
CA GLY A 313 3.98 -7.76 -27.29
C GLY A 313 3.43 -8.45 -26.04
N ASN A 314 4.30 -8.85 -25.11
CA ASN A 314 3.91 -9.56 -23.90
C ASN A 314 3.67 -8.59 -22.74
N PHE A 315 2.53 -7.89 -22.78
CA PHE A 315 2.16 -6.91 -21.77
C PHE A 315 1.95 -7.49 -20.36
N GLN A 316 1.78 -8.81 -20.21
CA GLN A 316 1.71 -9.46 -18.89
C GLN A 316 3.05 -9.39 -18.13
N PHE A 317 4.15 -9.48 -18.86
CA PHE A 317 5.51 -9.57 -18.30
C PHE A 317 6.28 -8.25 -18.47
N ALA A 318 6.08 -7.54 -19.59
CA ALA A 318 6.89 -6.39 -19.98
C ALA A 318 6.23 -5.02 -19.72
N LYS A 319 4.94 -4.96 -19.34
CA LYS A 319 4.27 -3.68 -19.06
C LYS A 319 4.95 -2.99 -17.86
N PRO A 320 5.38 -1.72 -18.01
CA PRO A 320 5.87 -0.93 -16.89
C PRO A 320 4.77 -0.79 -15.83
N CYS A 321 5.11 -1.13 -14.60
CA CYS A 321 4.23 -0.94 -13.46
C CYS A 321 4.21 0.54 -13.07
N HIS A 322 3.12 1.23 -13.45
CA HIS A 322 2.93 2.65 -13.09
C HIS A 322 2.66 2.83 -11.58
N LEU A 323 2.16 1.80 -10.88
CA LEU A 323 1.84 1.90 -9.46
C LEU A 323 3.10 2.03 -8.58
N LEU A 324 4.22 1.43 -8.99
CA LEU A 324 5.51 1.56 -8.31
C LEU A 324 6.12 2.97 -8.41
N LEU A 325 5.76 3.71 -9.47
CA LEU A 325 6.23 5.09 -9.70
C LEU A 325 5.28 6.14 -9.09
N HIS A 326 4.03 5.77 -8.80
CA HIS A 326 2.99 6.73 -8.42
C HIS A 326 2.45 6.57 -6.99
N GLN A 327 2.68 5.43 -6.32
CA GLN A 327 2.29 5.25 -4.91
C GLN A 327 3.29 5.81 -3.91
N HIS A 328 4.52 6.10 -4.33
CA HIS A 328 5.48 6.85 -3.52
C HIS A 328 6.31 7.68 -4.49
N GLN A 329 6.26 9.02 -4.42
CA GLN A 329 7.27 9.84 -5.10
C GLN A 329 8.56 9.84 -4.29
N HIS A 330 9.10 8.64 -4.16
CA HIS A 330 10.51 8.33 -4.14
C HIS A 330 10.63 6.89 -4.66
N PRO A 331 11.60 6.53 -5.50
CA PRO A 331 11.90 5.15 -5.87
C PRO A 331 12.46 4.34 -4.68
N LEU A 332 11.82 4.41 -3.51
CA LEU A 332 12.41 4.07 -2.21
C LEU A 332 12.07 2.67 -1.69
N VAL A 333 11.23 1.86 -2.35
CA VAL A 333 11.08 0.46 -1.89
C VAL A 333 12.32 -0.36 -2.24
N VAL A 334 12.92 -0.13 -3.41
CA VAL A 334 14.12 -0.85 -3.86
C VAL A 334 15.41 -0.11 -3.46
N VAL A 335 15.42 1.23 -3.52
CA VAL A 335 16.63 2.04 -3.20
C VAL A 335 16.74 2.36 -1.70
N GLY A 336 15.62 2.48 -0.97
CA GLY A 336 15.61 2.86 0.44
C GLY A 336 16.13 1.79 1.38
N VAL A 337 15.91 0.52 1.03
CA VAL A 337 16.44 -0.63 1.77
C VAL A 337 17.98 -0.67 1.66
N SER A 338 18.57 -0.32 0.51
CA SER A 338 20.02 -0.25 0.38
C SER A 338 20.66 0.99 1.04
N ALA A 339 20.00 2.15 0.99
CA ALA A 339 20.54 3.39 1.55
C ALA A 339 20.53 3.43 3.09
N SER A 340 19.55 2.78 3.74
CA SER A 340 19.49 2.69 5.21
C SER A 340 20.49 1.70 5.81
N LEU A 341 21.21 0.94 4.98
CA LEU A 341 22.21 -0.06 5.41
C LEU A 341 23.66 0.43 5.21
N ALA A 342 23.85 1.63 4.66
CA ALA A 342 25.16 2.24 4.43
C ALA A 342 25.52 3.36 5.44
N SER A 343 24.73 3.51 6.51
CA SER A 343 24.88 4.51 7.59
C SER A 343 24.62 3.86 8.95
#